data_AF-G5BLE7-F1
#
_entry.id   AF-G5BLE7-F1
#
_cell.length_a   1.000
_cell.length_b   1.000
_cell.length_c   1.000
_cell.angle_alpha   90.00
_cell.angle_beta   90.00
_cell.angle_gamma   90.00
#
_symmetry.space_group_name_H-M   'P 1'
#
loop_
_entity.id
_entity.type
_entity.pdbx_description
1 polymer ?
#
loop_
_entity_poly.entity_id
_entity_poly.type
_entity_poly.pdbx_seq_one_letter_code
_entity_poly.pdbx_strand_id
1 'polypeptide(L)'
;MKIPVYDLKVLKDQHEKPLKIELKVDLPGINKVSLCDLSVSKDDLLIEVSEKYRLHLNLPESVNTEMTTAKFIKEKSTLIITMPLLCQESRYPARPLPIRYRHVCG
;
A
#
# COMPACT_ATOMS: atom_id res chain seq x y z
N MET A 1 -25.27 -3.62 -4.65
CA MET A 1 -23.92 -3.74 -4.08
C MET A 1 -23.69 -2.61 -3.09
N LYS A 2 -23.14 -2.90 -1.91
CA LYS A 2 -22.81 -1.88 -0.92
C LYS A 2 -21.32 -1.54 -1.01
N ILE A 3 -20.97 -0.30 -0.69
CA ILE A 3 -19.58 0.09 -0.47
C ILE A 3 -19.26 -0.30 0.98
N PRO A 4 -18.24 -1.14 1.22
CA PRO A 4 -17.84 -1.50 2.58
C PRO A 4 -17.19 -0.29 3.27
N VAL A 5 -17.20 -0.27 4.59
CA VAL A 5 -16.48 0.75 5.36
C VAL A 5 -14.99 0.47 5.23
N TYR A 6 -14.21 1.48 4.88
CA TYR A 6 -12.78 1.34 4.74
C TYR A 6 -12.03 2.54 5.30
N ASP A 7 -10.79 2.30 5.70
CA ASP A 7 -9.88 3.30 6.20
C ASP A 7 -8.50 3.08 5.57
N LEU A 8 -8.06 4.05 4.79
CA LEU A 8 -6.79 4.03 4.07
C LEU A 8 -5.81 4.98 4.76
N LYS A 9 -4.67 4.46 5.20
CA LYS A 9 -3.61 5.25 5.84
C LYS A 9 -2.28 5.05 5.12
N VAL A 10 -1.62 6.16 4.83
CA VAL A 10 -0.24 6.14 4.36
C VAL A 10 0.67 6.21 5.58
N LEU A 11 1.37 5.13 5.88
CA LEU A 11 2.36 5.06 6.93
C LEU A 11 3.67 5.64 6.43
N LYS A 12 4.15 6.65 7.15
CA LYS A 12 5.41 7.34 6.87
C LYS A 12 6.54 6.81 7.75
N ASP A 13 7.74 6.88 7.22
CA ASP A 13 8.97 6.63 7.94
C ASP A 13 9.38 7.83 8.82
N GLN A 14 10.44 7.68 9.62
CA GLN A 14 11.03 8.75 10.44
C GLN A 14 11.40 10.03 9.65
N HIS A 15 11.55 9.94 8.34
CA HIS A 15 11.82 11.07 7.44
C HIS A 15 10.57 11.66 6.77
N GLU A 16 9.38 11.36 7.29
CA GLU A 16 8.07 11.74 6.72
C GLU A 16 7.81 11.23 5.29
N LYS A 17 8.68 10.34 4.80
CA LYS A 17 8.53 9.69 3.50
C LYS A 17 7.50 8.58 3.61
N PRO A 18 6.56 8.46 2.67
CA PRO A 18 5.62 7.36 2.70
C PRO A 18 6.38 6.04 2.50
N LEU A 19 6.12 5.06 3.36
CA LEU A 19 6.82 3.78 3.40
C LEU A 19 5.90 2.64 2.95
N LYS A 20 4.66 2.65 3.44
CA LYS A 20 3.64 1.65 3.10
C LYS A 20 2.25 2.24 3.26
N ILE A 21 1.29 1.64 2.56
CA ILE A 21 -0.13 1.95 2.70
C ILE A 21 -0.76 0.80 3.49
N GLU A 22 -1.47 1.15 4.56
CA GLU A 22 -2.31 0.23 5.31
C GLU A 22 -3.77 0.53 4.97
N LEU A 23 -4.48 -0.46 4.45
CA LEU A 23 -5.91 -0.37 4.16
C LEU A 23 -6.66 -1.36 5.05
N LYS A 24 -7.63 -0.85 5.80
CA LYS A 24 -8.56 -1.66 6.59
C LYS A 24 -9.93 -1.59 5.96
N VAL A 25 -10.56 -2.74 5.72
CA VAL A 25 -11.88 -2.83 5.13
C VAL A 25 -12.74 -3.72 6.00
N ASP A 26 -13.82 -3.15 6.54
CA ASP A 26 -14.79 -3.90 7.32
C ASP A 26 -15.80 -4.55 6.38
N LEU A 27 -15.84 -5.88 6.44
CA LEU A 27 -16.68 -6.75 5.63
C LEU A 27 -17.62 -7.57 6.52
N PRO A 28 -18.50 -6.92 7.30
CA PRO A 28 -19.40 -7.63 8.20
C PRO A 28 -20.31 -8.60 7.42
N GLY A 29 -20.45 -9.80 7.96
CA GLY A 29 -21.22 -10.88 7.33
C GLY A 29 -20.42 -11.70 6.31
N ILE A 30 -19.09 -11.54 6.27
CA ILE A 30 -18.16 -12.43 5.58
C ILE A 30 -17.44 -13.30 6.60
N ASN A 31 -17.61 -14.62 6.46
CA ASN A 31 -16.98 -15.62 7.32
C ASN A 31 -15.87 -16.40 6.59
N LYS A 32 -15.76 -16.22 5.27
CA LYS A 32 -14.84 -16.93 4.40
C LYS A 32 -14.12 -15.95 3.49
N VAL A 33 -12.79 -16.02 3.50
CA VAL A 33 -11.94 -15.26 2.57
C VAL A 33 -12.18 -15.68 1.12
N SER A 34 -12.58 -16.94 0.88
CA SER A 34 -12.92 -17.45 -0.45
C SER A 34 -14.10 -16.74 -1.13
N LEU A 35 -14.88 -15.93 -0.39
CA LEU A 35 -15.95 -15.12 -0.95
C LEU A 35 -15.47 -13.71 -1.32
N CYS A 36 -14.20 -13.39 -1.03
CA CYS A 36 -13.60 -12.09 -1.22
C CYS A 36 -12.45 -12.23 -2.23
N ASP A 37 -12.64 -11.64 -3.40
CA ASP A 37 -11.61 -11.45 -4.39
C ASP A 37 -10.90 -10.12 -4.14
N LEU A 38 -9.58 -10.19 -4.09
CA LEU A 38 -8.68 -9.06 -3.88
C LEU A 38 -7.76 -8.95 -5.08
N SER A 39 -7.84 -7.83 -5.78
CA SER A 39 -6.96 -7.48 -6.90
C SER A 39 -6.19 -6.22 -6.54
N VAL A 40 -4.86 -6.31 -6.59
CA VAL A 40 -3.97 -5.19 -6.29
C VAL A 40 -3.19 -4.86 -7.56
N SER A 41 -3.29 -3.61 -8.00
CA SER A 41 -2.50 -3.05 -9.08
C SER A 41 -1.44 -2.10 -8.50
N LYS A 42 -0.59 -1.52 -9.37
CA LYS A 42 0.39 -0.52 -8.93
C LYS A 42 -0.28 0.71 -8.34
N ASP A 43 -1.34 1.18 -8.96
CA ASP A 43 -1.93 2.50 -8.67
C ASP A 43 -3.40 2.40 -8.22
N ASP A 44 -3.95 1.19 -8.18
CA ASP A 44 -5.35 0.92 -7.83
C ASP A 44 -5.49 -0.43 -7.12
N LEU A 45 -6.65 -0.61 -6.50
CA LEU A 45 -7.04 -1.83 -5.82
C LEU A 45 -8.54 -2.05 -5.97
N LEU A 46 -8.92 -3.29 -6.25
CA LEU A 46 -10.30 -3.74 -6.28
C LEU A 46 -10.53 -4.86 -5.26
N ILE A 47 -11.58 -4.71 -4.46
CA ILE A 47 -12.12 -5.76 -3.60
C ILE A 47 -13.53 -6.05 -4.08
N GLU A 48 -13.79 -7.31 -4.40
CA GLU A 48 -15.11 -7.79 -4.77
C GLU A 48 -15.50 -8.94 -3.86
N VAL A 49 -16.71 -8.86 -3.30
CA VAL A 49 -17.24 -9.89 -2.41
C VAL A 49 -18.53 -10.38 -3.00
N SER A 50 -18.61 -11.67 -3.32
CA SER A 50 -19.68 -12.29 -4.13
C SER A 50 -21.05 -11.67 -3.84
N GLU A 51 -21.48 -10.77 -4.75
CA GLU A 51 -22.76 -10.06 -4.77
C GLU A 51 -23.12 -9.16 -3.56
N LYS A 52 -22.18 -8.95 -2.62
CA LYS A 52 -22.39 -8.13 -1.42
C LYS A 52 -21.72 -6.78 -1.51
N TYR A 53 -20.41 -6.78 -1.70
CA TYR A 53 -19.57 -5.60 -1.61
C TYR A 53 -18.68 -5.46 -2.84
N ARG A 54 -18.49 -4.23 -3.30
CA ARG A 54 -17.50 -3.91 -4.32
C ARG A 54 -16.86 -2.59 -3.96
N LEU A 55 -15.55 -2.60 -3.81
CA LEU A 55 -14.76 -1.43 -3.44
C LEU A 55 -13.62 -1.28 -4.43
N HIS A 56 -13.60 -0.15 -5.13
CA HIS A 56 -12.50 0.24 -6.00
C HIS A 56 -11.87 1.51 -5.44
N LEU A 57 -10.56 1.48 -5.21
CA LEU A 57 -9.80 2.59 -4.66
C LEU A 57 -8.59 2.88 -5.54
N ASN A 58 -8.41 4.16 -5.85
CA ASN A 58 -7.16 4.65 -6.43
C ASN A 58 -6.16 4.88 -5.29
N LEU A 59 -4.98 4.30 -5.41
CA LEU A 59 -3.92 4.43 -4.44
C LEU A 59 -3.21 5.78 -4.63
N PRO A 60 -2.87 6.49 -3.55
CA PRO A 60 -2.18 7.78 -3.63
C PRO A 60 -0.72 7.65 -4.12
N GLU A 61 -0.11 6.46 -3.95
CA GLU A 61 1.29 6.18 -4.29
C GLU A 61 1.36 4.77 -4.88
N SER A 62 2.33 4.54 -5.77
CA SER A 62 2.49 3.24 -6.44
C SER A 62 3.04 2.18 -5.48
N VAL A 63 2.32 1.06 -5.37
CA VAL A 63 2.63 -0.03 -4.43
C VAL A 63 3.36 -1.18 -5.09
N ASN A 64 4.15 -1.91 -4.28
CA ASN A 64 4.78 -3.15 -4.71
C ASN A 64 3.76 -4.28 -4.55
N THR A 65 3.17 -4.68 -5.66
CA THR A 65 2.16 -5.75 -5.74
C THR A 65 2.71 -7.11 -5.31
N GLU A 66 4.01 -7.38 -5.53
CA GLU A 66 4.64 -8.65 -5.16
C GLU A 66 4.86 -8.77 -3.66
N MET A 67 5.21 -7.66 -3.00
CA MET A 67 5.41 -7.59 -1.55
C MET A 67 4.13 -7.22 -0.78
N THR A 68 3.00 -7.06 -1.47
CA THR A 68 1.72 -6.76 -0.84
C THR A 68 1.20 -7.97 -0.07
N THR A 69 0.70 -7.73 1.13
CA THR A 69 0.12 -8.78 1.98
C THR A 69 -1.30 -8.41 2.40
N ALA A 70 -2.15 -9.41 2.57
CA ALA A 70 -3.51 -9.23 3.05
C ALA A 70 -3.82 -10.24 4.15
N LYS A 71 -4.50 -9.78 5.20
CA LYS A 71 -4.87 -10.57 6.37
C LYS A 71 -6.33 -10.33 6.70
N PHE A 72 -7.13 -11.38 6.68
CA PHE A 72 -8.52 -11.33 7.10
C PHE A 72 -8.67 -11.74 8.56
N ILE A 73 -9.22 -10.85 9.37
CA ILE A 73 -9.53 -11.08 10.78
C ILE A 73 -10.98 -11.52 10.88
N LYS A 74 -11.20 -12.85 10.98
CA LYS A 74 -12.55 -13.43 11.05
C LYS A 74 -13.38 -12.91 12.22
N GLU A 75 -12.75 -12.67 13.38
CA GLU A 75 -13.44 -12.19 14.60
C GLU A 75 -14.08 -10.82 14.43
N LYS A 76 -13.46 -9.94 13.62
CA LYS A 76 -13.96 -8.59 13.34
C LYS A 76 -14.58 -8.47 11.94
N SER A 77 -14.49 -9.55 11.15
CA SER A 77 -14.75 -9.54 9.71
C SER A 77 -14.00 -8.40 8.97
N THR A 78 -12.78 -8.08 9.41
CA THR A 78 -11.99 -6.97 8.84
C THR A 78 -10.87 -7.52 7.98
N LEU A 79 -10.74 -7.02 6.75
CA LEU A 79 -9.62 -7.28 5.86
C LEU A 79 -8.57 -6.17 6.04
N ILE A 80 -7.36 -6.54 6.41
CA ILE A 80 -6.22 -5.63 6.53
C ILE A 80 -5.25 -5.91 5.40
N ILE A 81 -4.98 -4.92 4.58
CA ILE A 81 -4.08 -5.00 3.43
C ILE A 81 -2.89 -4.08 3.72
N THR A 82 -1.69 -4.64 3.66
CA THR A 82 -0.44 -3.91 3.83
C THR A 82 0.31 -3.90 2.50
N MET A 83 0.39 -2.73 1.90
CA MET A 83 1.00 -2.49 0.60
C MET A 83 2.27 -1.66 0.77
N PRO A 84 3.46 -2.27 0.70
CA PRO A 84 4.72 -1.52 0.67
C PRO A 84 4.81 -0.68 -0.61
N LEU A 85 5.47 0.49 -0.56
CA LEU A 85 5.63 1.35 -1.73
C LEU A 85 6.83 0.94 -2.59
N LEU A 86 6.71 1.08 -3.92
CA LEU A 86 7.81 0.81 -4.86
C LEU A 86 8.95 1.83 -4.77
N CYS A 87 8.70 3.02 -4.24
CA CYS A 87 9.60 4.16 -4.36
C CYS A 87 10.81 4.17 -3.39
N GLN A 88 11.07 3.10 -2.62
CA GLN A 88 12.20 3.09 -1.67
C GLN A 88 13.58 3.01 -2.35
N GLU A 89 13.66 2.66 -3.63
CA GLU A 89 14.93 2.32 -4.28
C GLU A 89 15.54 3.40 -5.21
N SER A 90 14.78 4.39 -5.71
CA SER A 90 15.34 5.36 -6.69
C SER A 90 15.46 6.81 -6.23
N ARG A 91 14.91 7.19 -5.06
CA ARG A 91 14.99 8.57 -4.53
C ARG A 91 16.14 8.82 -3.54
N TYR A 92 17.07 7.89 -3.40
CA TYR A 92 18.40 8.22 -2.90
C TYR A 92 19.31 8.33 -4.13
N PRO A 93 19.55 9.53 -4.69
CA PRO A 93 20.78 9.68 -5.43
C PRO A 93 21.89 9.29 -4.45
N ALA A 94 22.69 8.29 -4.80
CA ALA A 94 23.98 8.09 -4.17
C ALA A 94 24.63 9.48 -4.15
N ARG A 95 24.74 10.12 -2.98
CA ARG A 95 25.32 11.47 -2.90
C ARG A 95 26.71 11.35 -3.52
N PRO A 96 27.01 12.02 -4.65
CA PRO A 96 28.40 12.14 -5.04
C PRO A 96 29.06 12.94 -3.90
N LEU A 97 30.07 12.35 -3.26
CA LEU A 97 30.95 13.11 -2.37
C LEU A 97 31.40 14.36 -3.12
N PRO A 98 31.39 15.56 -2.50
CA PRO A 98 31.92 16.73 -3.15
C PRO A 98 33.39 16.47 -3.44
N ILE A 99 33.70 16.34 -4.73
CA ILE A 99 35.07 16.25 -5.23
C ILE A 99 35.71 17.59 -4.86
N ARG A 100 36.53 17.60 -3.81
CA ARG A 100 37.42 18.73 -3.52
C ARG A 100 38.40 18.82 -4.69
N TYR A 101 38.08 19.63 -5.70
CA TYR A 101 39.11 20.16 -6.58
C TYR A 101 40.02 21.03 -5.72
N ARG A 102 41.17 20.48 -5.33
CA ARG A 102 42.31 21.30 -4.91
C ARG A 102 42.72 22.09 -6.16
N HIS A 103 42.43 23.39 -6.14
CA HIS A 103 43.21 24.36 -6.89
C HIS A 103 44.69 24.11 -6.57
N VAL A 104 45.48 23.72 -7.57
CA VAL A 104 46.93 23.93 -7.54
C VAL A 104 47.19 25.00 -8.59
N CYS A 105 47.27 26.25 -8.13
CA CYS A 105 48.01 27.27 -8.83
C CYS A 105 49.50 26.99 -8.61
N GLY A 106 50.32 27.03 -9.67
CA GLY A 106 51.77 26.91 -9.61
C GLY A 106 52.35 26.39 -10.92
#